data_AF-A0A061RLJ3-F1
#
_entry.id   AF-A0A061RLJ3-F1
#
_cell.length_a   1.000
_cell.length_b   1.000
_cell.length_c   1.000
_cell.angle_alpha   90.00
_cell.angle_beta   90.00
_cell.angle_gamma   90.00
#
_symmetry.space_group_name_H-M   'P 1'
#
loop_
_entity.id
_entity.type
_entity.pdbx_description
1 polymer ?
#
loop_
_entity_poly.entity_id
_entity_poly.type
_entity_poly.pdbx_seq_one_letter_code
_entity_poly.pdbx_strand_id
1 'polypeptide(L)'
;MANSMNLVLRALETRDFSKGFLQLLESLTSVGDVSEDAFKERLEEIQDRQPDYHVAVIEGDPSLPASALPLVVRRQPVPLRPSADMSSA
;
A
#
# COMPACT_ATOMS: atom_id res chain seq x y z
N MET A 1 -21.62 -1.07 -24.44
CA MET A 1 -20.17 -0.96 -24.68
C MET A 1 -19.49 -1.25 -23.35
N ALA A 2 -18.83 -2.40 -23.21
CA ALA A 2 -18.07 -2.69 -22.00
C ALA A 2 -16.80 -1.83 -22.02
N ASN A 3 -16.75 -0.81 -21.17
CA ASN A 3 -15.54 -0.04 -20.96
C ASN A 3 -14.58 -0.92 -20.15
N SER A 4 -13.79 -1.75 -20.82
CA SER A 4 -12.74 -2.55 -20.18
C SER A 4 -11.72 -1.59 -19.58
N MET A 5 -11.87 -1.29 -18.28
CA MET A 5 -10.88 -0.51 -17.56
C MET A 5 -9.62 -1.35 -17.41
N ASN A 6 -8.53 -0.94 -18.05
CA ASN A 6 -7.21 -1.53 -17.84
C ASN A 6 -6.69 -1.08 -16.48
N LEU A 7 -7.06 -1.82 -15.43
CA LEU A 7 -6.55 -1.63 -14.09
C LEU A 7 -5.35 -2.55 -13.87
N VAL A 8 -4.24 -1.99 -13.42
CA VAL A 8 -2.99 -2.72 -13.11
C VAL A 8 -2.74 -2.63 -11.62
N LEU A 9 -2.77 -3.76 -10.93
CA LEU A 9 -2.33 -3.87 -9.54
C LEU A 9 -0.80 -4.02 -9.52
N ARG A 10 -0.09 -3.14 -8.82
CA ARG A 10 1.36 -3.21 -8.64
C ARG A 10 1.79 -2.73 -7.25
N ALA A 11 3.02 -3.01 -6.88
CA ALA A 11 3.61 -2.46 -5.66
C ALA A 11 3.73 -0.93 -5.76
N LEU A 12 3.64 -0.26 -4.60
CA LEU A 12 3.95 1.16 -4.49
C LEU A 12 5.44 1.38 -4.75
N GLU A 13 5.76 2.35 -5.59
CA GLU A 13 7.11 2.71 -5.97
C GLU A 13 7.36 4.19 -5.67
N THR A 14 8.64 4.57 -5.56
CA THR A 14 9.04 5.95 -5.29
C THR A 14 8.44 6.98 -6.26
N ARG A 15 8.34 6.62 -7.54
CA ARG A 15 7.77 7.49 -8.59
C ARG A 15 6.29 7.81 -8.39
N ASP A 16 5.59 7.06 -7.54
CA ASP A 16 4.17 7.30 -7.24
C ASP A 16 3.95 8.60 -6.47
N PHE A 17 4.98 9.10 -5.79
CA PHE A 17 4.96 10.44 -5.21
C PHE A 17 4.61 11.50 -6.27
N SER A 18 5.34 11.52 -7.38
CA SER A 18 5.13 12.48 -8.48
C SER A 18 3.86 12.19 -9.30
N LYS A 19 3.32 10.97 -9.23
CA LYS A 19 2.04 10.59 -9.85
C LYS A 19 0.81 11.06 -9.04
N GLY A 20 1.02 11.68 -7.88
CA GLY A 20 -0.06 12.21 -7.05
C GLY A 20 -0.61 11.21 -6.02
N PHE A 21 0.20 10.23 -5.60
CA PHE A 21 -0.20 9.27 -4.56
C PHE A 21 -0.62 9.95 -3.26
N LEU A 22 0.08 11.01 -2.83
CA LEU A 22 -0.28 11.76 -1.62
C LEU A 22 -1.60 12.52 -1.79
N GLN A 23 -1.83 13.14 -2.94
CA GLN A 23 -3.08 13.86 -3.24
C GLN A 23 -4.27 12.88 -3.25
N LEU A 24 -4.04 11.66 -3.69
CA LEU A 24 -5.02 10.60 -3.60
C LEU A 24 -5.30 10.19 -2.15
N LEU A 25 -4.27 10.04 -1.33
CA LEU A 25 -4.44 9.76 0.11
C LEU A 25 -5.16 10.90 0.84
N GLU A 26 -4.94 12.16 0.43
CA GLU A 26 -5.64 13.33 0.97
C GLU A 26 -7.15 13.28 0.79
N SER A 27 -7.64 12.61 -0.26
CA SER A 27 -9.08 12.40 -0.47
C SER A 27 -9.72 11.50 0.60
N LEU A 28 -8.92 10.66 1.26
CA LEU A 28 -9.38 9.75 2.30
C LEU A 28 -9.14 10.31 3.71
N THR A 29 -7.99 10.91 3.93
CA THR A 29 -7.55 11.40 5.26
C THR A 29 -6.59 12.58 5.11
N SER A 30 -6.49 13.46 6.10
CA SER A 30 -5.46 14.52 6.08
C SER A 30 -4.05 13.90 6.14
N VAL A 31 -3.24 14.09 5.09
CA VAL A 31 -1.87 13.56 4.99
C VAL A 31 -0.84 14.55 5.54
N GLY A 32 -1.07 15.86 5.37
CA GLY A 32 -0.13 16.91 5.76
C GLY A 32 0.98 17.11 4.71
N ASP A 33 1.91 18.02 5.00
CA ASP A 33 3.01 18.36 4.09
C ASP A 33 4.12 17.30 4.20
N VAL A 34 4.23 16.44 3.20
CA VAL A 34 5.21 15.36 3.13
C VAL A 34 6.14 15.60 1.95
N SER A 35 7.43 15.74 2.22
CA SER A 35 8.46 15.88 1.20
C SER A 35 8.72 14.57 0.46
N GLU A 36 9.28 14.65 -0.75
CA GLU A 36 9.64 13.47 -1.53
C GLU A 36 10.66 12.58 -0.80
N ASP A 37 11.61 13.19 -0.09
CA ASP A 37 12.63 12.46 0.67
C ASP A 37 12.01 11.72 1.87
N ALA A 38 11.09 12.35 2.60
CA ALA A 38 10.37 11.71 3.70
C ALA A 38 9.50 10.54 3.20
N PHE A 39 8.88 10.69 2.02
CA PHE A 39 8.14 9.61 1.38
C PHE A 39 9.05 8.43 1.00
N LYS A 40 10.22 8.72 0.41
CA LYS A 40 11.22 7.70 0.04
C LYS A 40 11.70 6.91 1.25
N GLU A 41 12.18 7.61 2.28
CA GLU A 41 12.65 7.01 3.52
C GLU A 41 11.57 6.11 4.11
N ARG A 42 10.32 6.59 4.16
CA ARG A 42 9.21 5.80 4.68
C ARG A 42 8.88 4.58 3.83
N LEU A 43 8.98 4.69 2.52
CA LEU A 43 8.75 3.57 1.60
C LEU A 43 9.83 2.49 1.76
N GLU A 44 11.10 2.89 1.89
CA GLU A 44 12.23 1.99 2.14
C GLU A 44 12.04 1.23 3.47
N GLU A 45 11.71 1.92 4.56
CA GLU A 45 11.42 1.29 5.86
C GLU A 45 10.30 0.23 5.79
N ILE A 46 9.29 0.49 4.95
CA ILE A 46 8.17 -0.43 4.76
C ILE A 46 8.60 -1.64 3.92
N GLN A 47 9.43 -1.43 2.89
CA GLN A 47 9.94 -2.50 2.03
C GLN A 47 10.93 -3.41 2.78
N ASP A 48 11.75 -2.86 3.66
CA ASP A 48 12.68 -3.63 4.52
C ASP A 48 11.95 -4.51 5.54
N ARG A 49 10.69 -4.20 5.83
CA ARG A 49 9.81 -5.00 6.70
C ARG A 49 9.06 -6.11 5.97
N GLN A 50 9.47 -6.46 4.75
CA GLN A 50 8.92 -7.64 4.09
C GLN A 50 9.28 -8.92 4.87
N PRO A 51 8.33 -9.88 5.00
CA PRO A 51 7.03 -9.97 4.33
C PRO A 51 5.82 -9.42 5.13
N ASP A 52 6.04 -8.63 6.18
CA ASP A 52 4.96 -8.22 7.10
C ASP A 52 4.11 -7.06 6.57
N TYR A 53 4.69 -6.21 5.71
CA TYR A 53 4.02 -5.04 5.13
C TYR A 53 4.11 -5.05 3.60
N HIS A 54 2.95 -4.96 2.94
CA HIS A 54 2.84 -4.84 1.49
C HIS A 54 1.94 -3.66 1.11
N VAL A 55 2.51 -2.64 0.49
CA VAL A 55 1.74 -1.50 -0.02
C VAL A 55 1.58 -1.66 -1.53
N ALA A 56 0.34 -1.69 -1.99
CA ALA A 56 0.01 -1.84 -3.40
C ALA A 56 -0.86 -0.67 -3.87
N VAL A 57 -0.73 -0.35 -5.14
CA VAL A 57 -1.53 0.66 -5.83
C VAL A 57 -2.21 0.00 -7.01
N ILE A 58 -3.45 0.41 -7.26
CA ILE A 58 -4.16 0.08 -8.49
C ILE A 58 -4.00 1.29 -9.39
N GLU A 59 -3.35 1.12 -10.53
CA GLU A 59 -3.22 2.14 -11.55
C GLU A 59 -4.25 1.88 -12.65
N GLY A 60 -5.14 2.83 -12.90
CA GLY A 60 -6.07 2.77 -14.02
C GLY A 60 -5.51 3.41 -15.28
N ASP A 61 -6.31 3.39 -16.34
CA ASP A 61 -5.95 3.96 -17.64
C ASP A 61 -5.52 5.44 -17.47
N PRO A 62 -4.34 5.85 -17.95
CA PRO A 62 -3.85 7.23 -17.80
C PRO A 62 -4.71 8.25 -18.57
N SER A 63 -5.59 7.76 -19.44
CA SER A 63 -6.61 8.53 -20.15
C SER A 63 -7.80 8.94 -19.26
N LEU A 64 -7.94 8.34 -18.08
CA LEU A 64 -8.94 8.67 -17.06
C LEU A 64 -8.25 9.29 -15.84
N PRO A 65 -8.25 10.63 -15.69
CA PRO A 65 -7.71 11.26 -14.51
C PRO A 65 -8.56 10.85 -13.30
N ALA A 66 -7.91 10.34 -12.24
CA ALA A 66 -8.49 10.01 -10.93
C ALA A 66 -9.09 8.60 -10.69
N SER A 67 -8.46 7.51 -11.15
CA SER A 67 -8.90 6.15 -10.76
C SER A 67 -7.89 5.31 -9.98
N ALA A 68 -6.77 5.88 -9.54
CA ALA A 68 -5.92 5.17 -8.60
C ALA A 68 -6.59 5.16 -7.23
N LEU A 69 -6.74 3.99 -6.60
CA LEU A 69 -7.17 3.87 -5.21
C LEU A 69 -5.99 3.28 -4.41
N PRO A 70 -5.57 3.89 -3.30
CA PRO A 70 -4.47 3.37 -2.51
C PRO A 70 -5.00 2.19 -1.68
N LEU A 71 -4.46 0.98 -1.90
CA LEU A 71 -4.79 -0.20 -1.11
C LEU A 71 -3.58 -0.60 -0.26
N VAL A 72 -3.58 -0.17 1.00
CA VAL A 72 -2.57 -0.61 1.97
C VAL A 72 -2.96 -1.99 2.50
N VAL A 73 -2.24 -3.04 2.08
CA VAL A 73 -2.46 -4.41 2.55
C VAL A 73 -1.48 -4.73 3.68
N ARG A 74 -1.93 -4.62 4.92
CA ARG A 74 -1.16 -5.13 6.07
C ARG A 74 -1.42 -6.63 6.22
N ARG A 75 -0.36 -7.44 6.21
CA ARG A 75 -0.46 -8.83 6.69
C ARG A 75 -0.41 -8.78 8.21
N GLN A 76 -1.48 -9.14 8.91
CA GLN A 76 -1.34 -9.45 10.33
C GLN A 76 -0.56 -10.76 10.46
N PRO A 77 0.50 -10.84 11.29
CA PRO A 77 1.03 -12.12 11.69
C PRO A 77 -0.12 -12.86 12.40
N VAL A 78 -0.50 -14.03 11.88
CA VAL A 78 -1.42 -14.92 12.60
C VAL A 78 -0.71 -15.23 13.92
N PRO A 79 -1.29 -14.88 15.09
CA PRO A 79 -0.69 -15.28 16.35
C PRO A 79 -0.59 -16.80 16.34
N LEU A 80 0.65 -17.32 16.39
CA LEU A 80 0.88 -18.73 16.65
C LEU A 80 0.19 -19.01 17.97
N ARG A 81 -0.91 -19.80 17.95
CA ARG A 81 -1.51 -20.26 19.20
C ARG A 81 -0.39 -20.95 19.97
N PRO A 82 -0.09 -20.56 21.22
CA PRO A 82 0.81 -21.36 22.03
C PRO A 82 0.24 -22.76 22.01
N SER A 83 1.05 -23.72 21.54
CA SER A 83 0.71 -25.14 21.60
C SER A 83 0.29 -25.40 23.03
N ALA A 84 -1.02 -25.63 23.22
CA ALA A 84 -1.58 -25.93 24.51
C ALA A 84 -0.71 -27.02 25.11
N ASP A 85 -0.15 -26.70 26.27
CA ASP A 85 0.50 -27.61 27.20
C ASP A 85 -0.19 -28.99 27.11
N MET A 86 0.46 -29.94 26.44
CA MET A 86 0.16 -31.34 26.69
C MET A 86 0.92 -31.73 27.97
N SER A 87 0.31 -31.30 29.07
CA SER A 87 0.10 -32.07 30.29
C SER A 87 1.19 -33.10 30.61
N SER A 88 2.15 -32.68 31.44
CA SER A 88 2.76 -33.60 32.41
C SER A 88 1.72 -33.88 33.50
N ALA A 89 1.14 -35.08 33.47
CA ALA A 89 0.47 -35.73 34.60
C ALA A 89 0.44 -37.24 34.36
#